data_AF-A0A2N2HFJ7-F1
#
_entry.id   AF-A0A2N2HFJ7-F1
#
_cell.length_a   1.000
_cell.length_b   1.000
_cell.length_c   1.000
_cell.angle_alpha   90.00
_cell.angle_beta   90.00
_cell.angle_gamma   90.00
#
_symmetry.space_group_name_H-M   'P 1'
#
loop_
_entity.id
_entity.type
_entity.pdbx_description
1 polymer ?
#
loop_
_entity_poly.entity_id
_entity_poly.type
_entity_poly.pdbx_seq_one_letter_code
_entity_poly.pdbx_strand_id
1 'polypeptide(L)'
;MATVGQRVHHPEALELLRAAGADVVEPDLVKVPRELVDRARRTAPPVIEVYDRTGEHAMSLGRYNTYFGNGSAVTNVYDLDTGVHRPTTLADGETAARLCDALPQVDFVMASAHPGDFDPHVALLRSFRAMVENTTKPLCVVAENRRDLAVMTDVAAAVRGSDAELTAKPYFVLYLEPTSALSHPVDSLEKLLFCADHGIPAIYSPAPLAGGTMGAAIADMPGA
;
A
#
# COMPACT_ATOMS: atom_id res chain seq x y z
N MET A 1 1.88 14.43 17.82
CA MET A 1 0.50 13.86 17.81
C MET A 1 -0.36 14.44 18.93
N ALA A 2 0.00 14.31 20.20
CA ALA A 2 -0.84 14.80 21.32
C ALA A 2 -1.11 16.32 21.35
N THR A 3 -0.14 17.15 20.92
CA THR A 3 -0.29 18.62 20.97
C THR A 3 -0.99 19.20 19.75
N VAL A 4 -0.49 18.87 18.55
CA VAL A 4 -0.99 19.42 17.27
C VAL A 4 -2.22 18.67 16.75
N GLY A 5 -2.29 17.35 16.97
CA GLY A 5 -3.31 16.49 16.40
C GLY A 5 -3.08 16.12 14.93
N GLN A 6 -3.99 15.34 14.37
CA GLN A 6 -4.09 14.94 12.96
C GLN A 6 -5.56 14.99 12.53
N ARG A 7 -5.83 15.33 11.27
CA ARG A 7 -7.20 15.31 10.73
C ARG A 7 -7.54 13.90 10.28
N VAL A 8 -8.65 13.35 10.77
CA VAL A 8 -9.10 11.98 10.46
C VAL A 8 -10.53 12.05 9.91
N HIS A 9 -10.68 11.91 8.60
CA HIS A 9 -11.96 12.19 7.95
C HIS A 9 -12.93 10.99 7.95
N HIS A 10 -12.48 9.79 8.33
CA HIS A 10 -13.29 8.58 8.30
C HIS A 10 -14.11 8.40 9.61
N PRO A 11 -15.45 8.36 9.55
CA PRO A 11 -16.30 8.33 10.75
C PRO A 11 -16.03 7.13 11.68
N GLU A 12 -15.89 5.93 11.12
CA GLU A 12 -15.60 4.73 11.93
C GLU A 12 -14.23 4.83 12.62
N ALA A 13 -13.24 5.43 11.94
CA ALA A 13 -11.90 5.57 12.51
C ALA A 13 -11.92 6.56 13.68
N LEU A 14 -12.71 7.63 13.59
CA LEU A 14 -12.93 8.56 14.70
C LEU A 14 -13.54 7.86 15.91
N GLU A 15 -14.54 7.00 15.71
CA GLU A 15 -15.16 6.25 16.80
C GLU A 15 -14.20 5.22 17.42
N LEU A 16 -13.43 4.50 16.62
CA LEU A 16 -12.39 3.59 17.10
C LEU A 16 -11.33 4.33 17.94
N LEU A 17 -10.87 5.49 17.47
CA LEU A 17 -9.89 6.31 18.17
C LEU A 17 -10.46 6.89 19.48
N ARG A 18 -11.70 7.37 19.46
CA ARG A 18 -12.41 7.85 20.66
C ARG A 18 -12.57 6.73 21.68
N ALA A 19 -13.04 5.56 21.26
CA ALA A 19 -13.20 4.38 22.12
C ALA A 19 -11.86 3.90 22.71
N ALA A 20 -10.76 4.06 21.97
CA ALA A 20 -9.42 3.75 22.43
C ALA A 20 -8.80 4.80 23.39
N GLY A 21 -9.47 5.94 23.58
CA GLY A 21 -9.05 7.02 24.49
C GLY A 21 -8.26 8.16 23.83
N ALA A 22 -8.35 8.33 22.50
CA ALA A 22 -7.86 9.53 21.85
C ALA A 22 -8.81 10.72 22.11
N ASP A 23 -8.24 11.92 22.16
CA ASP A 23 -9.03 13.16 22.25
C ASP A 23 -9.43 13.60 20.84
N VAL A 24 -10.74 13.58 20.56
CA VAL A 24 -11.31 13.94 19.25
C VAL A 24 -12.03 15.27 19.40
N VAL A 25 -11.40 16.32 18.88
CA VAL A 25 -11.84 17.72 18.94
C VAL A 25 -12.35 18.13 17.56
N GLU A 26 -13.39 18.96 17.50
CA GLU A 26 -13.86 19.69 16.29
C GLU A 26 -13.65 19.04 14.91
N PRO A 27 -14.74 18.65 14.22
CA PRO A 27 -15.34 17.31 14.35
C PRO A 27 -14.36 16.14 14.10
N ASP A 28 -13.16 16.38 13.59
CA ASP A 28 -12.25 15.37 13.05
C ASP A 28 -10.76 15.59 13.39
N LEU A 29 -10.43 16.53 14.30
CA LEU A 29 -9.07 16.70 14.81
C LEU A 29 -8.80 15.71 15.96
N VAL A 30 -7.95 14.72 15.69
CA VAL A 30 -7.58 13.68 16.65
C VAL A 30 -6.22 13.96 17.28
N LYS A 31 -6.19 14.07 18.60
CA LYS A 31 -4.97 14.10 19.42
C LYS A 31 -4.76 12.73 20.05
N VAL A 32 -3.68 12.07 19.65
CA VAL A 32 -3.34 10.72 20.11
C VAL A 32 -2.33 10.83 21.27
N PRO A 33 -2.68 10.37 22.49
CA PRO A 33 -1.76 10.30 23.62
C PRO A 33 -0.60 9.32 23.34
N ARG A 34 0.56 9.57 23.96
CA ARG A 34 1.75 8.72 23.79
C ARG A 34 1.47 7.27 24.20
N GLU A 35 0.74 7.10 25.29
CA GLU A 35 0.42 5.82 25.89
C GLU A 35 -0.43 4.96 24.95
N LEU A 36 -1.32 5.59 24.17
CA LEU A 36 -2.11 4.92 23.15
C LEU A 36 -1.24 4.45 21.99
N VAL A 37 -0.30 5.28 21.51
CA VAL A 37 0.69 4.89 20.49
C VAL A 37 1.52 3.70 20.97
N ASP A 38 2.05 3.76 22.19
CA ASP A 38 2.88 2.69 22.75
C ASP A 38 2.09 1.39 22.94
N ARG A 39 0.80 1.47 23.29
CA ARG A 39 -0.09 0.31 23.37
C ARG A 39 -0.33 -0.31 22.00
N ALA A 40 -0.63 0.50 20.98
CA ALA A 40 -0.82 0.01 19.61
C ALA A 40 0.47 -0.62 19.03
N ARG A 41 1.63 -0.04 19.31
CA ARG A 41 2.93 -0.60 18.88
C ARG A 41 3.22 -1.99 19.48
N ARG A 42 2.76 -2.26 20.70
CA ARG A 42 2.93 -3.57 21.35
C ARG A 42 2.04 -4.66 20.76
N THR A 43 0.93 -4.30 20.09
CA THR A 43 0.04 -5.26 19.44
C THR A 43 0.44 -5.54 17.99
N ALA A 44 1.23 -4.66 17.37
CA ALA A 44 1.74 -4.87 16.01
C ALA A 44 2.79 -6.00 15.98
N PRO A 45 2.72 -6.90 14.98
CA PRO A 45 3.71 -7.96 14.85
C PRO A 45 5.10 -7.38 14.52
N PRO A 46 6.20 -7.89 15.10
CA PRO A 46 7.54 -7.40 14.82
C PRO A 46 8.07 -7.83 13.44
N VAL A 47 7.46 -8.84 12.85
CA VAL A 47 7.74 -9.36 11.50
C VAL A 47 6.42 -9.76 10.87
N ILE A 48 6.23 -9.39 9.61
CA ILE A 48 5.11 -9.86 8.77
C ILE A 48 5.70 -10.79 7.70
N GLU A 49 5.23 -12.03 7.68
CA GLU A 49 5.66 -13.00 6.66
C GLU A 49 4.82 -12.82 5.40
N VAL A 50 5.49 -12.76 4.25
CA VAL A 50 4.89 -12.62 2.92
C VAL A 50 5.39 -13.77 2.05
N TYR A 51 4.48 -14.31 1.27
CA TYR A 51 4.68 -15.51 0.46
C TYR A 51 4.59 -15.16 -1.01
N ASP A 52 5.14 -16.01 -1.86
CA ASP A 52 4.93 -15.92 -3.29
C ASP A 52 3.52 -16.43 -3.66
N ARG A 53 3.13 -16.30 -4.92
CA ARG A 53 1.83 -16.78 -5.41
C ARG A 53 1.68 -18.31 -5.29
N THR A 54 2.79 -19.07 -5.26
CA THR A 54 2.77 -20.54 -5.13
C THR A 54 2.62 -21.03 -3.69
N GLY A 55 2.85 -20.15 -2.70
CA GLY A 55 2.71 -20.44 -1.27
C GLY A 55 4.04 -20.70 -0.55
N GLU A 56 5.15 -20.48 -1.25
CA GLU A 56 6.50 -20.52 -0.70
C GLU A 56 6.82 -19.20 0.02
N HIS A 57 7.61 -19.30 1.09
CA HIS A 57 8.03 -18.12 1.84
C HIS A 57 8.94 -17.24 0.98
N ALA A 58 8.65 -15.93 0.93
CA ALA A 58 9.37 -15.00 0.06
C ALA A 58 10.03 -13.86 0.84
N MET A 59 9.33 -13.26 1.80
CA MET A 59 9.84 -12.12 2.57
C MET A 59 9.42 -12.17 4.04
N SER A 60 10.33 -11.79 4.93
CA SER A 60 10.08 -11.55 6.35
C SER A 60 10.21 -10.05 6.61
N LEU A 61 9.13 -9.29 6.48
CA LEU A 61 9.11 -7.84 6.58
C LEU A 61 9.30 -7.41 8.04
N GLY A 62 10.52 -6.96 8.37
CA GLY A 62 10.87 -6.46 9.69
C GLY A 62 12.35 -6.68 10.03
N ARG A 63 12.74 -6.27 11.24
CA ARG A 63 14.11 -6.41 11.78
C ARG A 63 15.16 -5.76 10.87
N TYR A 64 16.12 -6.53 10.38
CA TYR A 64 17.26 -6.08 9.56
C TYR A 64 17.15 -6.57 8.11
N ASN A 65 15.99 -7.10 7.71
CA ASN A 65 15.78 -7.57 6.35
C ASN A 65 15.51 -6.37 5.42
N THR A 66 16.01 -6.46 4.18
CA THR A 66 15.79 -5.46 3.12
C THR A 66 15.38 -6.19 1.86
N TYR A 67 14.37 -5.64 1.19
CA TYR A 67 13.80 -6.21 -0.03
C TYR A 67 13.67 -5.10 -1.08
N PHE A 68 13.89 -5.47 -2.34
CA PHE A 68 13.89 -4.55 -3.47
C PHE A 68 12.78 -4.88 -4.44
N GLY A 69 12.09 -3.85 -4.91
CA GLY A 69 11.04 -3.94 -5.92
C GLY A 69 11.15 -2.81 -6.93
N ASN A 70 10.40 -2.91 -8.02
CA ASN A 70 10.29 -1.82 -8.98
C ASN A 70 9.39 -0.68 -8.46
N GLY A 71 9.43 0.47 -9.14
CA GLY A 71 8.54 1.61 -8.86
C GLY A 71 7.09 1.36 -9.26
N SER A 72 6.19 2.21 -8.76
CA SER A 72 4.73 2.07 -8.92
C SER A 72 4.12 3.10 -9.87
N ALA A 73 3.13 2.63 -10.62
CA ALA A 73 2.10 3.31 -11.38
C ALA A 73 2.55 4.54 -12.18
N VAL A 74 3.68 4.44 -12.90
CA VAL A 74 4.05 5.53 -13.80
C VAL A 74 3.01 5.66 -14.92
N THR A 75 2.69 6.88 -15.29
CA THR A 75 1.68 7.19 -16.32
C THR A 75 2.29 7.37 -17.71
N ASN A 76 3.62 7.45 -17.77
CA ASN A 76 4.37 7.59 -19.01
C ASN A 76 5.61 6.71 -18.97
N VAL A 77 6.02 6.23 -20.14
CA VAL A 77 7.21 5.43 -20.36
C VAL A 77 8.07 6.07 -21.44
N TYR A 78 9.38 5.92 -21.30
CA TYR A 78 10.32 6.16 -22.38
C TYR A 78 10.53 4.85 -23.14
N ASP A 79 9.95 4.76 -24.33
CA ASP A 79 10.00 3.58 -25.17
C ASP A 79 11.42 3.41 -25.73
N LEU A 80 12.11 2.33 -25.35
CA LEU A 80 13.52 2.13 -25.66
C LEU A 80 13.78 1.81 -27.15
N ASP A 81 12.78 1.28 -27.86
CA ASP A 81 12.92 0.93 -29.27
C ASP A 81 12.74 2.17 -30.15
N THR A 82 11.79 3.03 -29.80
CA THR A 82 11.43 4.22 -30.60
C THR A 82 12.06 5.53 -30.09
N GLY A 83 12.53 5.56 -28.85
CA GLY A 83 13.04 6.76 -28.17
C GLY A 83 11.95 7.80 -27.83
N VAL A 84 10.67 7.40 -27.86
CA VAL A 84 9.53 8.29 -27.65
C VAL A 84 9.03 8.21 -26.21
N HIS A 85 8.77 9.38 -25.61
CA HIS A 85 8.05 9.48 -24.35
C HIS A 85 6.54 9.45 -24.62
N ARG A 86 5.85 8.42 -24.12
CA ARG A 86 4.43 8.17 -24.39
C ARG A 86 3.68 7.71 -23.13
N PRO A 87 2.34 7.84 -23.10
CA PRO A 87 1.53 7.19 -22.08
C PRO A 87 1.78 5.68 -22.00
N THR A 88 1.68 5.14 -20.79
CA THR A 88 1.76 3.69 -20.54
C THR A 88 0.48 2.96 -20.96
N THR A 89 0.65 1.70 -21.32
CA THR A 89 -0.40 0.73 -21.64
C THR A 89 -0.35 -0.45 -20.67
N LEU A 90 -1.38 -1.29 -20.65
CA LEU A 90 -1.35 -2.54 -19.88
C LEU A 90 -0.16 -3.44 -20.28
N ALA A 91 0.18 -3.48 -21.57
CA ALA A 91 1.27 -4.29 -22.10
C ALA A 91 2.65 -3.87 -21.54
N ASP A 92 2.85 -2.59 -21.24
CA ASP A 92 4.07 -2.11 -20.57
C ASP A 92 4.17 -2.68 -19.15
N GLY A 93 3.04 -2.74 -18.43
CA GLY A 93 2.94 -3.34 -17.09
C GLY A 93 3.20 -4.84 -17.09
N GLU A 94 2.62 -5.58 -18.04
CA GLU A 94 2.87 -7.02 -18.19
C GLU A 94 4.35 -7.32 -18.51
N THR A 95 4.95 -6.52 -19.39
CA THR A 95 6.36 -6.67 -19.77
C THR A 95 7.28 -6.40 -18.60
N ALA A 96 7.01 -5.35 -17.83
CA ALA A 96 7.75 -5.05 -16.61
C ALA A 96 7.60 -6.15 -15.56
N ALA A 97 6.40 -6.72 -15.37
CA ALA A 97 6.18 -7.82 -14.43
C ALA A 97 7.01 -9.05 -14.79
N ARG A 98 7.02 -9.47 -16.07
CA ARG A 98 7.86 -10.59 -16.56
C ARG A 98 9.34 -10.31 -16.40
N LEU A 99 9.78 -9.09 -16.70
CA LEU A 99 11.17 -8.68 -16.52
C LEU A 99 11.58 -8.76 -15.04
N CYS A 100 10.77 -8.20 -14.15
CA CYS A 100 11.02 -8.24 -12.72
C CYS A 100 11.01 -9.66 -12.17
N ASP A 101 10.12 -10.53 -12.66
CA ASP A 101 10.06 -11.95 -12.28
C ASP A 101 11.39 -12.66 -12.59
N ALA A 102 11.98 -12.40 -13.76
CA ALA A 102 13.24 -13.01 -14.21
C ALA A 102 14.50 -12.51 -13.45
N LEU A 103 14.42 -11.40 -12.72
CA LEU A 103 15.56 -10.79 -12.03
C LEU A 103 15.69 -11.30 -10.58
N PRO A 104 16.74 -12.04 -10.20
CA PRO A 104 16.87 -12.58 -8.83
C PRO A 104 17.10 -11.51 -7.75
N GLN A 105 17.47 -10.29 -8.14
CA GLN A 105 17.66 -9.15 -7.22
C GLN A 105 16.37 -8.36 -6.96
N VAL A 106 15.27 -8.72 -7.62
CA VAL A 106 13.95 -8.13 -7.39
C VAL A 106 13.14 -9.11 -6.55
N ASP A 107 12.79 -8.72 -5.33
CA ASP A 107 12.12 -9.57 -4.35
C ASP A 107 10.60 -9.49 -4.46
N PHE A 108 10.06 -8.34 -4.87
CA PHE A 108 8.62 -8.12 -5.05
C PHE A 108 8.34 -7.24 -6.28
N VAL A 109 7.11 -7.30 -6.78
CA VAL A 109 6.68 -6.55 -7.98
C VAL A 109 5.60 -5.54 -7.62
N MET A 110 5.82 -4.28 -8.00
CA MET A 110 4.78 -3.25 -7.99
C MET A 110 4.16 -3.10 -9.39
N ALA A 111 2.93 -2.59 -9.45
CA ALA A 111 2.28 -2.23 -10.70
C ALA A 111 3.09 -1.13 -11.40
N SER A 112 4.03 -1.47 -12.28
CA SER A 112 4.98 -0.49 -12.84
C SER A 112 4.31 0.61 -13.64
N ALA A 113 3.26 0.28 -14.38
CA ALA A 113 2.59 1.11 -15.34
C ALA A 113 1.10 1.26 -14.99
N HIS A 114 0.59 2.49 -15.06
CA HIS A 114 -0.84 2.74 -15.05
C HIS A 114 -1.42 2.45 -16.46
N PRO A 115 -2.40 1.55 -16.62
CA PRO A 115 -2.96 1.22 -17.93
C PRO A 115 -3.78 2.39 -18.53
N GLY A 116 -3.12 3.30 -19.26
CA GLY A 116 -3.74 4.48 -19.87
C GLY A 116 -4.64 4.17 -21.07
N ASP A 117 -4.64 2.92 -21.52
CA ASP A 117 -5.48 2.36 -22.57
C ASP A 117 -6.82 1.79 -22.06
N PHE A 118 -7.12 1.92 -20.76
CA PHE A 118 -8.36 1.48 -20.13
C PHE A 118 -9.12 2.64 -19.46
N ASP A 119 -10.40 2.41 -19.16
CA ASP A 119 -11.17 3.28 -18.29
C ASP A 119 -10.46 3.39 -16.92
N PRO A 120 -10.23 4.61 -16.39
CA PRO A 120 -9.51 4.81 -15.14
C PRO A 120 -10.08 4.00 -13.96
N HIS A 121 -11.41 3.80 -13.92
CA HIS A 121 -12.09 3.08 -12.84
C HIS A 121 -11.94 1.56 -12.90
N VAL A 122 -11.27 1.02 -13.93
CA VAL A 122 -10.92 -0.40 -14.00
C VAL A 122 -9.42 -0.61 -14.23
N ALA A 123 -8.66 0.44 -14.47
CA ALA A 123 -7.24 0.38 -14.83
C ALA A 123 -6.41 -0.34 -13.76
N LEU A 124 -6.66 -0.07 -12.47
CA LEU A 124 -5.93 -0.73 -11.38
C LEU A 124 -6.31 -2.21 -11.21
N LEU A 125 -7.58 -2.58 -11.44
CA LEU A 125 -7.99 -3.99 -11.47
C LEU A 125 -7.33 -4.74 -12.64
N ARG A 126 -7.21 -4.10 -13.81
CA ARG A 126 -6.48 -4.67 -14.95
C ARG A 126 -5.00 -4.84 -14.64
N SER A 127 -4.39 -3.84 -14.00
CA SER A 127 -3.00 -3.91 -13.57
C SER A 127 -2.76 -5.04 -12.55
N PHE A 128 -3.64 -5.20 -11.57
CA PHE A 128 -3.57 -6.30 -10.60
C PHE A 128 -3.62 -7.67 -11.30
N ARG A 129 -4.60 -7.87 -12.20
CA ARG A 129 -4.69 -9.11 -12.99
C ARG A 129 -3.40 -9.36 -13.78
N ALA A 130 -2.89 -8.35 -14.47
CA ALA A 130 -1.66 -8.47 -15.26
C ALA A 130 -0.48 -8.91 -14.39
N MET A 131 -0.33 -8.36 -13.18
CA MET A 131 0.72 -8.81 -12.25
C MET A 131 0.53 -10.26 -11.82
N VAL A 132 -0.69 -10.65 -11.40
CA VAL A 132 -0.99 -12.03 -10.98
C VAL A 132 -0.69 -13.05 -12.09
N GLU A 133 -0.96 -12.70 -13.35
CA GLU A 133 -0.74 -13.56 -14.51
C GLU A 133 0.75 -13.65 -14.92
N ASN A 134 1.57 -12.64 -14.60
CA ASN A 134 2.92 -12.49 -15.18
C ASN A 134 4.08 -12.61 -14.19
N THR A 135 3.83 -12.76 -12.89
CA THR A 135 4.87 -13.07 -11.91
C THR A 135 4.38 -14.08 -10.87
N THR A 136 5.32 -14.79 -10.24
CA THR A 136 5.06 -15.58 -9.03
C THR A 136 5.45 -14.84 -7.76
N LYS A 137 6.26 -13.78 -7.86
CA LYS A 137 6.76 -13.01 -6.71
C LYS A 137 5.63 -12.29 -5.95
N PRO A 138 5.85 -11.96 -4.67
CA PRO A 138 4.93 -11.11 -3.92
C PRO A 138 4.62 -9.81 -4.64
N LEU A 139 3.37 -9.35 -4.49
CA LEU A 139 2.89 -8.13 -5.13
C LEU A 139 2.81 -6.99 -4.11
N CYS A 140 3.15 -5.78 -4.53
CA CYS A 140 2.84 -4.56 -3.79
C CYS A 140 1.92 -3.71 -4.65
N VAL A 141 0.65 -3.63 -4.24
CA VAL A 141 -0.46 -3.21 -5.10
C VAL A 141 -1.04 -1.90 -4.61
N VAL A 142 -1.68 -1.17 -5.53
CA VAL A 142 -2.52 -0.02 -5.20
C VAL A 142 -3.94 -0.33 -5.65
N ALA A 143 -4.92 0.10 -4.86
CA ALA A 143 -6.33 0.02 -5.20
C ALA A 143 -6.91 1.43 -5.20
N GLU A 144 -7.83 1.71 -6.13
CA GLU A 144 -8.50 3.02 -6.21
C GLU A 144 -9.31 3.25 -4.93
N ASN A 145 -10.21 2.30 -4.63
CA ASN A 145 -11.19 2.38 -3.55
C ASN A 145 -11.33 1.02 -2.84
N ARG A 146 -12.14 0.96 -1.78
CA ARG A 146 -12.42 -0.28 -1.02
C ARG A 146 -13.01 -1.39 -1.89
N ARG A 147 -13.90 -1.05 -2.83
CA ARG A 147 -14.56 -2.05 -3.69
C ARG A 147 -13.56 -2.77 -4.59
N ASP A 148 -12.63 -2.03 -5.17
CA ASP A 148 -11.56 -2.60 -5.98
C ASP A 148 -10.66 -3.51 -5.14
N LEU A 149 -10.30 -3.06 -3.93
CA LEU A 149 -9.51 -3.87 -3.00
C LEU A 149 -10.22 -5.17 -2.63
N ALA A 150 -11.54 -5.14 -2.42
CA ALA A 150 -12.32 -6.34 -2.16
C ALA A 150 -12.27 -7.31 -3.34
N VAL A 151 -12.46 -6.81 -4.58
CA VAL A 151 -12.34 -7.64 -5.79
C VAL A 151 -10.93 -8.22 -5.95
N MET A 152 -9.87 -7.44 -5.70
CA MET A 152 -8.49 -7.93 -5.74
C MET A 152 -8.27 -9.02 -4.69
N THR A 153 -8.85 -8.86 -3.50
CA THR A 153 -8.78 -9.84 -2.40
C THR A 153 -9.50 -11.14 -2.76
N ASP A 154 -10.70 -11.06 -3.36
CA ASP A 154 -11.46 -12.24 -3.81
C ASP A 154 -10.67 -13.03 -4.87
N VAL A 155 -10.09 -12.31 -5.85
CA VAL A 155 -9.21 -12.93 -6.86
C VAL A 155 -7.99 -13.56 -6.20
N ALA A 156 -7.40 -12.89 -5.21
CA ALA A 156 -6.24 -13.41 -4.52
C ALA A 156 -6.54 -14.65 -3.68
N ALA A 157 -7.67 -14.66 -2.99
CA ALA A 157 -8.15 -15.80 -2.23
C ALA A 157 -8.43 -16.99 -3.16
N ALA A 158 -9.04 -16.75 -4.32
CA ALA A 158 -9.28 -17.79 -5.32
C ALA A 158 -7.97 -18.41 -5.86
N VAL A 159 -6.94 -17.59 -6.10
CA VAL A 159 -5.61 -18.06 -6.54
C VAL A 159 -4.89 -18.83 -5.44
N ARG A 160 -4.98 -18.38 -4.20
CA ARG A 160 -4.34 -19.02 -3.04
C ARG A 160 -5.07 -20.30 -2.60
N GLY A 161 -6.39 -20.35 -2.77
CA GLY A 161 -7.25 -21.50 -2.45
C GLY A 161 -8.40 -21.18 -1.49
N SER A 162 -8.26 -20.17 -0.64
CA SER A 162 -9.35 -19.62 0.19
C SER A 162 -8.92 -18.31 0.85
N ASP A 163 -9.88 -17.59 1.46
CA ASP A 163 -9.60 -16.43 2.31
C ASP A 163 -8.69 -16.79 3.49
N ALA A 164 -8.95 -17.93 4.14
CA ALA A 164 -8.15 -18.39 5.28
C ALA A 164 -6.70 -18.67 4.88
N GLU A 165 -6.48 -19.30 3.73
CA GLU A 165 -5.14 -19.54 3.20
C GLU A 165 -4.46 -18.24 2.76
N LEU A 166 -5.20 -17.26 2.24
CA LEU A 166 -4.67 -15.93 1.90
C LEU A 166 -4.25 -15.17 3.14
N THR A 167 -5.06 -15.16 4.20
CA THR A 167 -4.70 -14.55 5.48
C THR A 167 -3.51 -15.23 6.13
N ALA A 168 -3.41 -16.57 6.05
CA ALA A 168 -2.28 -17.31 6.61
C ALA A 168 -0.98 -17.13 5.80
N LYS A 169 -1.10 -17.01 4.47
CA LYS A 169 0.02 -16.86 3.54
C LYS A 169 -0.23 -15.75 2.51
N PRO A 170 -0.21 -14.48 2.94
CA PRO A 170 -0.49 -13.36 2.05
C PRO A 170 0.61 -13.26 1.00
N TYR A 171 0.22 -13.05 -0.25
CA TYR A 171 1.16 -12.84 -1.35
C TYR A 171 1.06 -11.45 -1.98
N PHE A 172 0.21 -10.58 -1.43
CA PHE A 172 0.21 -9.18 -1.78
C PHE A 172 0.18 -8.29 -0.53
N VAL A 173 0.73 -7.09 -0.69
CA VAL A 173 0.75 -6.00 0.28
C VAL A 173 0.04 -4.82 -0.35
N LEU A 174 -0.85 -4.16 0.37
CA LEU A 174 -1.48 -2.93 -0.10
C LEU A 174 -0.58 -1.73 0.21
N TYR A 175 -0.23 -0.94 -0.80
CA TYR A 175 0.38 0.38 -0.65
C TYR A 175 -0.71 1.45 -0.62
N LEU A 176 -0.73 2.25 0.44
CA LEU A 176 -1.64 3.38 0.59
C LEU A 176 -0.97 4.51 1.40
N GLU A 177 -1.58 5.69 1.35
CA GLU A 177 -0.93 6.91 1.82
C GLU A 177 -1.90 7.79 2.61
N PRO A 178 -1.46 8.43 3.71
CA PRO A 178 -2.12 9.61 4.24
C PRO A 178 -1.82 10.82 3.35
N THR A 179 -2.58 11.90 3.52
CA THR A 179 -2.30 13.19 2.87
C THR A 179 -1.40 14.03 3.76
N SER A 180 -0.25 14.44 3.24
CA SER A 180 0.65 15.36 3.95
C SER A 180 0.15 16.81 3.83
N ALA A 181 0.12 17.61 4.90
CA ALA A 181 0.54 17.31 6.27
C ALA A 181 -0.61 16.81 7.17
N LEU A 182 -0.38 15.71 7.89
CA LEU A 182 -1.18 15.24 9.04
C LEU A 182 -2.68 15.03 8.79
N SER A 183 -3.07 14.61 7.58
CA SER A 183 -4.46 14.29 7.23
C SER A 183 -4.60 12.84 6.77
N HIS A 184 -5.69 12.21 7.19
CA HIS A 184 -6.05 10.85 6.85
C HIS A 184 -7.39 10.86 6.07
N PRO A 185 -7.34 10.73 4.73
CA PRO A 185 -8.53 10.72 3.87
C PRO A 185 -9.46 9.53 4.16
N VAL A 186 -10.74 9.71 3.83
CA VAL A 186 -11.76 8.65 3.94
C VAL A 186 -11.33 7.40 3.17
N ASP A 187 -11.01 7.53 1.89
CA ASP A 187 -10.70 6.38 1.03
C ASP A 187 -9.45 5.60 1.49
N SER A 188 -8.43 6.30 1.98
CA SER A 188 -7.22 5.66 2.51
C SER A 188 -7.52 4.87 3.79
N LEU A 189 -8.31 5.43 4.70
CA LEU A 189 -8.68 4.76 5.95
C LEU A 189 -9.67 3.62 5.72
N GLU A 190 -10.59 3.77 4.77
CA GLU A 190 -11.53 2.71 4.41
C GLU A 190 -10.78 1.46 3.92
N LYS A 191 -9.76 1.64 3.08
CA LYS A 191 -8.86 0.57 2.64
C LYS A 191 -7.99 0.02 3.78
N LEU A 192 -7.47 0.88 4.65
CA LEU A 192 -6.66 0.46 5.79
C LEU A 192 -7.44 -0.42 6.78
N LEU A 193 -8.67 -0.03 7.10
CA LEU A 193 -9.57 -0.80 7.97
C LEU A 193 -9.95 -2.14 7.29
N PHE A 194 -10.24 -2.12 5.99
CA PHE A 194 -10.46 -3.36 5.23
C PHE A 194 -9.26 -4.31 5.35
N CYS A 195 -8.03 -3.81 5.19
CA CYS A 195 -6.83 -4.63 5.36
C CYS A 195 -6.70 -5.20 6.77
N ALA A 196 -7.01 -4.41 7.81
CA ALA A 196 -6.98 -4.86 9.19
C ALA A 196 -7.98 -6.00 9.45
N ASP A 197 -9.19 -5.91 8.89
CA ASP A 197 -10.24 -6.91 9.05
C ASP A 197 -9.93 -8.24 8.35
N HIS A 198 -9.19 -8.20 7.23
CA HIS A 198 -8.91 -9.38 6.39
C HIS A 198 -7.49 -9.94 6.57
N GLY A 199 -6.68 -9.33 7.45
CA GLY A 199 -5.29 -9.73 7.68
C GLY A 199 -4.39 -9.48 6.46
N ILE A 200 -4.69 -8.47 5.65
CA ILE A 200 -3.88 -8.08 4.49
C ILE A 200 -2.76 -7.15 4.98
N PRO A 201 -1.48 -7.45 4.71
CA PRO A 201 -0.40 -6.54 5.02
C PRO A 201 -0.56 -5.19 4.30
N ALA A 202 -0.31 -4.09 4.99
CA ALA A 202 -0.46 -2.74 4.47
C ALA A 202 0.77 -1.89 4.74
N ILE A 203 1.21 -1.15 3.72
CA ILE A 203 2.16 -0.05 3.82
C ILE A 203 1.34 1.23 3.87
N TYR A 204 1.40 1.95 4.99
CA TYR A 204 0.76 3.25 5.16
C TYR A 204 1.81 4.34 5.29
N SER A 205 2.30 4.83 4.14
CA SER A 205 3.49 5.68 4.08
C SER A 205 3.13 7.12 3.68
N PRO A 206 3.49 8.14 4.46
CA PRO A 206 3.38 9.53 4.00
C PRO A 206 4.47 9.83 2.95
N ALA A 207 4.18 10.77 2.04
CA ALA A 207 5.15 11.32 1.08
C ALA A 207 5.36 12.83 1.31
N PRO A 208 6.03 13.23 2.42
CA PRO A 208 6.22 14.64 2.73
C PRO A 208 7.29 15.27 1.81
N LEU A 209 7.04 16.49 1.35
CA LEU A 209 7.96 17.28 0.52
C LEU A 209 8.48 18.46 1.33
N ALA A 210 9.79 18.51 1.57
CA ALA A 210 10.44 19.59 2.31
C ALA A 210 10.15 20.95 1.68
N GLY A 211 9.63 21.88 2.47
CA GLY A 211 9.22 23.22 2.01
C GLY A 211 7.94 23.26 1.17
N GLY A 212 7.34 22.11 0.85
CA GLY A 212 6.06 22.00 0.16
C GLY A 212 4.95 21.56 1.10
N THR A 213 4.96 20.28 1.49
CA THR A 213 3.94 19.66 2.36
C THR A 213 4.46 19.34 3.76
N MET A 214 5.68 19.78 4.09
CA MET A 214 6.25 19.79 5.44
C MET A 214 7.22 20.98 5.60
N GLY A 215 7.73 21.20 6.82
CA GLY A 215 8.74 22.22 7.10
C GLY A 215 9.98 22.11 6.21
N ALA A 216 10.70 23.22 6.02
CA ALA A 216 11.88 23.26 5.14
C ALA A 216 13.16 22.80 5.86
N ALA A 217 13.15 22.69 7.19
CA ALA A 217 14.34 22.30 7.95
C ALA A 217 14.50 20.78 7.97
N ILE A 218 15.75 20.31 7.93
CA ILE A 218 16.08 18.87 8.06
C ILE A 218 15.54 18.30 9.38
N ALA A 219 15.54 19.10 10.45
CA ALA A 219 14.98 18.71 11.76
C ALA A 219 13.46 18.44 11.74
N ASP A 220 12.75 18.92 10.71
CA ASP A 220 11.33 18.65 10.54
C ASP A 220 11.08 17.32 9.79
N MET A 221 12.12 16.69 9.23
CA MET A 221 12.00 15.44 8.47
C MET A 221 11.86 14.21 9.40
N PRO A 222 11.01 13.23 9.07
CA PRO A 222 10.90 11.99 9.84
C PRO A 222 12.24 11.25 9.90
N GLY A 223 12.78 11.05 11.11
CA GLY A 223 14.03 10.29 11.32
C GLY A 223 15.32 11.11 11.41
N ALA A 224 15.23 12.45 11.41
CA ALA A 224 16.33 13.34 11.80
C ALA A 224 16.56 13.38 13.33
#